data_AF-A0A929PJH3-F1
#
_entry.id   AF-A0A929PJH3-F1
#
_cell.length_a   1.000
_cell.length_b   1.000
_cell.length_c   1.000
_cell.angle_alpha   90.00
_cell.angle_beta   90.00
_cell.angle_gamma   90.00
#
_symmetry.space_group_name_H-M   'P 1'
#
loop_
_entity.id
_entity.type
_entity.pdbx_description
1 polymer ?
#
loop_
_entity_poly.entity_id
_entity_poly.type
_entity_poly.pdbx_seq_one_letter_code
_entity_poly.pdbx_strand_id
1 'polypeptide(L)' 'MDPVEGKIIAYYGKGEGKTTASIGHAIRTLGHNKRVVILQFMKGRPTTGEYQFLKNLDNLQI' A
#
# COMPACT_ATOMS: atom_id res chain seq x y z
N MET A 1 7.08 6.94 -27.38
CA MET A 1 6.89 6.86 -25.92
C MET A 1 6.83 5.40 -25.59
N ASP A 2 7.78 4.89 -24.80
CA ASP A 2 7.72 3.52 -24.31
C ASP A 2 6.41 3.31 -23.55
N PRO A 3 5.73 2.16 -23.74
CA PRO A 3 4.54 1.85 -22.97
C PRO A 3 4.87 1.89 -21.48
N VAL A 4 3.99 2.49 -20.68
CA VAL A 4 4.17 2.55 -19.22
C VAL A 4 4.12 1.12 -18.68
N GLU A 5 5.30 0.56 -18.44
CA GLU A 5 5.43 -0.81 -17.95
C GLU A 5 5.14 -0.86 -16.45
N GLY A 6 4.08 -1.60 -16.09
CA GLY A 6 3.79 -1.90 -14.69
C GLY A 6 4.85 -2.83 -14.10
N LYS A 7 5.25 -2.58 -12.86
CA LYS A 7 6.22 -3.44 -12.15
C LYS A 7 5.55 -4.25 -11.06
N ILE A 8 6.01 -5.49 -10.88
CA ILE A 8 5.63 -6.35 -9.76
C ILE A 8 6.77 -6.31 -8.73
N ILE A 9 6.45 -5.98 -7.49
CA ILE A 9 7.39 -5.95 -6.37
C ILE A 9 6.90 -6.95 -5.33
N ALA A 10 7.76 -7.91 -4.96
CA ALA A 10 7.46 -8.91 -3.96
C ALA A 10 8.36 -8.72 -2.73
N TYR A 11 7.75 -8.39 -1.58
CA TYR A 11 8.42 -8.40 -0.28
C TYR A 11 8.18 -9.75 0.40
N TYR A 12 9.24 -10.56 0.57
CA TYR A 12 9.15 -11.92 1.10
C TYR A 12 10.22 -12.20 2.17
N GLY A 13 10.08 -13.33 2.88
CA GLY A 13 10.98 -13.74 3.96
C GLY A 13 10.41 -13.56 5.37
N LYS A 14 11.15 -14.04 6.38
CA LYS A 14 10.69 -14.04 7.79
C LYS A 14 10.87 -12.70 8.50
N GLY A 15 11.73 -11.83 7.99
CA GLY A 15 11.98 -10.51 8.58
C GLY A 15 10.75 -9.61 8.63
N GLU A 16 10.71 -8.71 9.60
CA GLU A 16 9.67 -7.69 9.73
C GLU A 16 9.77 -6.63 8.63
N GLY A 17 8.71 -5.85 8.42
CA GLY A 17 8.73 -4.69 7.52
C GLY A 17 8.18 -4.90 6.10
N LYS A 18 7.78 -6.12 5.70
CA LYS A 18 7.17 -6.37 4.37
C LYS A 18 5.90 -5.54 4.13
N THR A 19 5.01 -5.54 5.12
CA THR A 19 3.76 -4.76 5.10
C THR A 19 4.07 -3.26 5.11
N THR A 20 5.00 -2.83 5.97
CA THR A 20 5.43 -1.44 6.10
C THR A 20 6.03 -0.91 4.80
N ALA A 21 6.86 -1.70 4.10
CA ALA A 21 7.44 -1.33 2.82
C ALA A 21 6.36 -1.16 1.73
N SER A 22 5.37 -2.06 1.69
CA SER A 22 4.23 -1.98 0.76
C SER A 22 3.38 -0.74 1.03
N ILE A 23 3.11 -0.43 2.30
CA ILE A 23 2.37 0.77 2.73
C ILE A 23 3.15 2.05 2.41
N GLY A 24 4.47 2.07 2.65
CA GLY A 24 5.32 3.20 2.29
C GLY A 24 5.29 3.49 0.78
N HIS A 25 5.24 2.44 -0.05
CA HIS A 25 5.09 2.59 -1.49
C HIS A 25 3.71 3.15 -1.89
N ALA A 26 2.65 2.71 -1.21
CA ALA A 26 1.30 3.26 -1.37
C ALA A 26 1.27 4.75 -1.03
N ILE A 27 1.80 5.14 0.14
CA ILE A 27 1.87 6.55 0.57
C ILE A 27 2.67 7.40 -0.41
N ARG A 28 3.82 6.91 -0.89
CA ARG A 28 4.61 7.61 -1.92
C ARG A 28 3.79 7.84 -3.19
N THR A 29 3.04 6.84 -3.63
CA THR A 29 2.17 6.94 -4.82
C THR A 29 1.05 7.95 -4.62
N LEU A 30 0.40 7.94 -3.45
CA LEU A 30 -0.62 8.91 -3.07
C LEU A 30 -0.08 10.34 -3.05
N GLY A 31 1.16 10.54 -2.56
CA GLY A 31 1.85 11.84 -2.59
C GLY A 31 2.10 12.41 -3.99
N HIS A 32 2.01 11.56 -5.04
CA HIS A 32 2.03 11.97 -6.43
C HIS A 32 0.62 12.13 -7.03
N ASN A 33 -0.43 12.26 -6.20
CA ASN A 33 -1.83 12.36 -6.60
C ASN A 33 -2.32 11.19 -7.48
N LYS A 34 -1.72 10.01 -7.32
CA LYS A 34 -2.15 8.78 -7.99
C LYS A 34 -3.10 7.99 -7.10
N ARG A 35 -3.92 7.13 -7.71
CA ARG A 35 -4.85 6.25 -7.01
C ARG A 35 -4.15 4.97 -6.56
N VAL A 36 -4.51 4.47 -5.39
CA VAL A 36 -3.98 3.22 -4.84
C VAL A 36 -5.13 2.34 -4.33
N VAL A 37 -4.97 1.03 -4.49
CA VAL A 37 -5.85 0.02 -3.89
C VAL A 37 -4.99 -0.91 -3.04
N ILE A 38 -5.38 -1.14 -1.79
CA ILE A 38 -4.74 -2.09 -0.88
C ILE A 38 -5.72 -3.24 -0.63
N LEU A 39 -5.27 -4.48 -0.79
CA LEU A 39 -6.06 -5.68 -0.47
C LEU A 39 -5.34 -6.45 0.64
N GLN A 40 -6.00 -6.62 1.79
CA GLN A 40 -5.46 -7.37 2.93
C GLN A 40 -6.22 -8.69 3.11
N PHE A 41 -5.55 -9.82 2.88
CA PHE A 41 -6.16 -11.15 2.92
C PHE A 41 -6.37 -11.71 4.33
N MET A 42 -5.50 -11.37 5.28
CA MET A 42 -5.69 -11.75 6.68
C MET A 42 -6.75 -10.85 7.31
N LYS A 43 -7.41 -11.28 8.40
CA LYS A 43 -8.39 -10.48 9.16
C LYS A 43 -7.83 -9.06 9.31
N GLY A 44 -8.35 -8.12 8.51
CA GLY A 44 -7.88 -6.75 8.49
C GLY A 44 -7.91 -6.27 9.92
N ARG A 45 -6.75 -5.92 10.48
CA ARG A 45 -6.67 -5.46 11.86
C ARG A 45 -7.14 -4.02 11.83
N PRO A 46 -8.42 -3.73 12.12
CA PRO A 46 -8.92 -2.36 11.99
C PRO A 46 -8.27 -1.46 13.04
N THR A 47 -7.59 -2.06 14.02
CA THR A 47 -6.91 -1.42 15.14
C THR A 47 -5.48 -0.99 14.82
N THR A 48 -4.91 -1.33 13.65
CA THR A 48 -3.56 -0.85 13.33
C THR A 48 -3.58 0.64 13.03
N GLY A 49 -2.53 1.34 13.47
CA GLY A 49 -2.39 2.78 13.21
C GLY A 49 -2.36 3.07 11.71
N GLU A 50 -1.75 2.19 10.92
CA GLU A 50 -1.71 2.30 9.46
C GLU A 50 -3.11 2.24 8.86
N TYR A 51 -3.96 1.30 9.28
CA TYR A 51 -5.33 1.20 8.76
C TYR A 51 -6.15 2.45 9.11
N GLN A 52 -6.08 2.90 10.37
CA GLN A 52 -6.83 4.06 10.86
C GLN A 52 -6.44 5.35 10.15
N PHE A 53 -5.16 5.52 9.81
CA PHE A 53 -4.69 6.65 9.03
C PHE A 53 -5.13 6.56 7.57
N LEU A 54 -4.85 5.41 6.93
CA LEU A 54 -5.03 5.23 5.49
C LEU A 54 -6.50 5.25 5.05
N LYS A 55 -7.44 4.76 5.87
CA LYS A 55 -8.87 4.71 5.50
C LYS A 55 -9.51 6.09 5.27
N ASN A 56 -8.88 7.17 5.71
CA ASN A 56 -9.40 8.54 5.59
C ASN A 56 -8.83 9.29 4.38
N LEU A 57 -8.06 8.63 3.50
CA LEU A 57 -7.44 9.26 2.34
C LEU A 57 -8.33 9.10 1.09
N ASP A 58 -8.76 10.21 0.50
CA ASP A 58 -9.72 10.24 -0.61
C ASP A 58 -9.29 9.41 -1.85
N ASN A 59 -7.99 9.32 -2.10
CA ASN A 59 -7.41 8.61 -3.26
C ASN A 59 -6.98 7.17 -2.97
N LEU A 60 -7.37 6.61 -1.82
CA LEU A 60 -7.02 5.26 -1.40
C LEU A 60 -8.27 4.42 -1.08
N GLN A 61 -8.33 3.23 -1.68
CA GLN A 61 -9.30 2.21 -1.31
C GLN A 61 -8.57 1.07 -0.58
N ILE A 62 -9.14 0.63 0.56
CA ILE A 62 -8.64 -0.48 1.39
C ILE A 62 -9.71 -1.56 1.47
#